data_AF-A0AAI9T8P2-F1
#
_entry.id   AF-A0AAI9T8P2-F1
#
_cell.length_a   1.000
_cell.length_b   1.000
_cell.length_c   1.000
_cell.angle_alpha   90.00
_cell.angle_beta   90.00
_cell.angle_gamma   90.00
#
_symmetry.space_group_name_H-M   'P 1'
#
loop_
_entity.id
_entity.type
_entity.pdbx_description
1 polymer ?
#
loop_
_entity_poly.entity_id
_entity_poly.type
_entity_poly.pdbx_seq_one_letter_code
_entity_poly.pdbx_strand_id
1 'polypeptide(L)'
;MSQFTAFSLRNFPLHIDQFEELGMTTHDVSQYASVMAETLAIMHWVGEIDGNDIEFVLAPPCTDPPLKMESDVLGDHSMWVLDFDLCRRMAMDSKGVEQAAAAFWGNDPYYPRPGLEGDILWSVFREYYIQISGTCIGIVNEPHEAERRRALSRQFIDLPNITTWGDGRRH
;
A
#
# COMPACT_ATOMS: atom_id res chain seq x y z
N MET A 1 34.20 22.08 -2.47
CA MET A 1 33.22 21.83 -1.39
C MET A 1 31.90 21.49 -2.06
N SER A 2 31.46 20.23 -1.96
CA SER A 2 30.21 19.78 -2.57
C SER A 2 29.04 20.42 -1.84
N GLN A 3 28.21 21.21 -2.54
CA GLN A 3 26.92 21.63 -2.00
C GLN A 3 26.01 20.41 -2.00
N PHE A 4 25.81 19.80 -0.85
CA PHE A 4 24.68 18.91 -0.65
C PHE A 4 23.42 19.76 -0.75
N THR A 5 22.75 19.72 -1.91
CA THR A 5 21.35 20.12 -2.00
C THR A 5 20.56 19.17 -1.12
N ALA A 6 20.20 19.63 0.07
CA ALA A 6 19.30 18.91 0.95
C ALA A 6 17.96 18.74 0.20
N PHE A 7 17.56 17.50 -0.05
CA PHE A 7 16.22 17.18 -0.51
C PHE A 7 15.28 17.43 0.67
N SER A 8 14.37 18.39 0.54
CA SER A 8 13.32 18.61 1.54
C SER A 8 12.12 17.80 1.13
N LEU A 9 11.77 16.79 1.93
CA LEU A 9 10.45 16.18 1.86
C LEU A 9 9.43 17.27 2.19
N ARG A 10 8.48 17.49 1.29
CA ARG A 10 7.30 18.31 1.57
C ARG A 10 6.16 17.34 1.75
N ASN A 11 5.66 17.23 2.98
CA ASN A 11 4.48 16.44 3.25
C ASN A 11 3.30 17.18 2.64
N PHE A 12 2.81 16.66 1.52
CA PHE A 12 1.52 17.02 0.99
C PHE A 12 0.58 15.88 1.37
N PRO A 13 -0.40 16.11 2.24
CA PRO A 13 -1.60 15.30 2.22
C PRO A 13 -2.04 15.23 0.76
N LEU A 14 -2.26 14.03 0.25
CA LEU A 14 -2.83 13.82 -1.08
C LEU A 14 -4.19 13.16 -0.85
N HIS A 15 -5.11 13.98 -0.36
CA HIS A 15 -6.49 13.57 -0.24
C HIS A 15 -7.12 13.44 -1.64
N ILE A 16 -8.15 12.60 -1.78
CA ILE A 16 -8.84 12.38 -3.07
C ILE A 16 -9.43 13.69 -3.61
N ASP A 17 -9.99 14.52 -2.72
CA ASP A 17 -10.47 15.87 -3.04
C ASP A 17 -9.35 16.76 -3.60
N GLN A 18 -8.11 16.64 -3.11
CA GLN A 18 -6.97 17.39 -3.63
C GLN A 18 -6.53 16.88 -5.01
N PHE A 19 -6.67 15.58 -5.30
CA PHE A 19 -6.46 15.08 -6.66
C PHE A 19 -7.53 15.61 -7.62
N GLU A 20 -8.77 15.72 -7.19
CA GLU A 20 -9.85 16.36 -7.96
C GLU A 20 -9.58 17.86 -8.17
N GLU A 21 -9.14 18.58 -7.13
CA GLU A 21 -8.76 20.00 -7.19
C GLU A 21 -7.55 20.24 -8.11
N LEU A 22 -6.61 19.28 -8.16
CA LEU A 22 -5.46 19.30 -9.06
C LEU A 22 -5.85 18.92 -10.51
N GLY A 23 -7.09 18.48 -10.74
CA GLY A 23 -7.59 18.07 -12.05
C GLY A 23 -7.08 16.71 -12.52
N MET A 24 -6.63 15.85 -11.59
CA MET A 24 -6.24 14.49 -11.93
C MET A 24 -7.45 13.64 -12.30
N THR A 25 -7.26 12.76 -13.28
CA THR A 25 -8.30 11.84 -13.69
C THR A 25 -8.40 10.67 -12.70
N THR A 26 -9.57 10.02 -12.63
CA THR A 26 -9.72 8.77 -11.87
C THR A 26 -8.73 7.69 -12.32
N HIS A 27 -8.31 7.72 -13.59
CA HIS A 27 -7.27 6.83 -14.11
C HIS A 27 -5.92 7.10 -13.45
N ASP A 28 -5.50 8.36 -13.29
CA ASP A 28 -4.24 8.73 -12.65
C ASP A 28 -4.20 8.27 -11.19
N VAL A 29 -5.29 8.50 -10.45
CA VAL A 29 -5.36 8.14 -9.03
C VAL A 29 -5.40 6.61 -8.84
N SER A 30 -6.01 5.88 -9.77
CA SER A 30 -6.05 4.41 -9.74
C SER A 30 -4.67 3.76 -9.93
N GLN A 31 -3.75 4.43 -10.64
CA GLN A 31 -2.37 3.94 -10.77
C GLN A 31 -1.66 3.92 -9.41
N TYR A 32 -1.84 4.94 -8.56
CA TYR A 32 -1.25 4.95 -7.22
C TYR A 32 -1.79 3.82 -6.34
N ALA A 33 -3.11 3.60 -6.34
CA ALA A 33 -3.73 2.50 -5.61
C ALA A 33 -3.17 1.13 -6.04
N SER A 34 -2.91 0.96 -7.34
CA SER A 34 -2.32 -0.26 -7.89
C SER A 34 -0.87 -0.47 -7.41
N VAL A 35 -0.04 0.57 -7.41
CA VAL A 35 1.35 0.48 -6.94
C VAL A 35 1.42 0.26 -5.42
N MET A 36 0.53 0.88 -4.64
CA MET A 36 0.42 0.61 -3.20
C MET A 36 0.02 -0.85 -2.93
N ALA A 37 -0.93 -1.38 -3.71
CA ALA A 37 -1.35 -2.78 -3.63
C ALA A 37 -0.22 -3.75 -3.97
N GLU A 38 0.51 -3.49 -5.05
CA GLU A 38 1.67 -4.28 -5.46
C GLU A 38 2.76 -4.28 -4.37
N THR A 39 3.11 -3.10 -3.87
CA THR A 39 4.11 -2.92 -2.81
C THR A 39 3.76 -3.75 -1.59
N LEU A 40 2.54 -3.59 -1.05
CA LEU A 40 2.13 -4.31 0.15
C LEU A 40 2.04 -5.82 -0.09
N ALA A 41 1.62 -6.26 -1.27
CA ALA A 41 1.61 -7.69 -1.60
C ALA A 41 3.04 -8.26 -1.60
N ILE A 42 4.01 -7.56 -2.17
CA ILE A 42 5.42 -7.96 -2.15
C ILE A 42 5.94 -7.99 -0.71
N MET A 43 5.68 -6.95 0.08
CA MET A 43 6.11 -6.88 1.48
C MET A 43 5.53 -8.00 2.32
N HIS A 44 4.24 -8.29 2.19
CA HIS A 44 3.55 -9.31 2.98
C HIS A 44 3.99 -10.73 2.60
N TRP A 45 4.13 -11.04 1.31
CA TRP A 45 4.27 -12.43 0.85
C TRP A 45 5.67 -12.83 0.40
N VAL A 46 6.50 -11.86 0.01
CA VAL A 46 7.91 -12.08 -0.31
C VAL A 46 8.78 -11.62 0.85
N GLY A 47 8.51 -10.44 1.39
CA GLY A 47 9.25 -9.88 2.52
C GLY A 47 8.86 -10.48 3.87
N GLU A 48 7.67 -11.09 3.98
CA GLU A 48 7.09 -11.58 5.24
C GLU A 48 7.11 -10.52 6.36
N ILE A 49 6.79 -9.27 6.01
CA ILE A 49 6.70 -8.12 6.92
C ILE A 49 5.32 -7.45 6.83
N ASP A 50 4.94 -6.72 7.88
CA ASP A 50 3.60 -6.13 8.03
C ASP A 50 3.39 -4.77 7.36
N GLY A 51 4.46 -4.10 6.93
CA GLY A 51 4.36 -2.78 6.29
C GLY A 51 3.92 -1.66 7.25
N ASN A 52 4.16 -1.82 8.55
CA ASN A 52 3.82 -0.80 9.53
C ASN A 52 4.66 0.48 9.35
N ASP A 53 3.97 1.62 9.31
CA ASP A 53 4.50 2.99 9.23
C ASP A 53 5.37 3.29 7.99
N ILE A 54 5.16 2.56 6.88
CA ILE A 54 5.84 2.91 5.62
C ILE A 54 5.20 4.12 4.95
N GLU A 55 6.03 4.91 4.29
CA GLU A 55 5.64 6.16 3.63
C GLU A 55 5.73 6.06 2.12
N PHE A 56 4.64 6.39 1.43
CA PHE A 56 4.60 6.47 -0.03
C PHE A 56 4.83 7.90 -0.50
N VAL A 57 5.85 8.12 -1.32
CA VAL A 57 6.22 9.46 -1.80
C VAL A 57 6.34 9.51 -3.32
N LEU A 58 5.85 10.60 -3.91
CA LEU A 58 6.06 10.88 -5.33
C LEU A 58 7.50 11.34 -5.56
N ALA A 59 8.13 10.76 -6.57
CA ALA A 59 9.53 10.96 -6.88
C ALA A 59 9.74 11.15 -8.40
N PRO A 60 10.88 11.70 -8.83
CA PRO A 60 11.25 11.71 -10.25
C PRO A 60 11.21 10.31 -10.87
N PRO A 61 10.99 10.17 -12.18
CA PRO A 61 10.89 8.87 -12.84
C PRO A 61 12.20 8.09 -12.68
N CYS A 62 12.11 6.82 -12.28
CA CYS A 62 13.26 5.95 -12.20
C CYS A 62 13.59 5.42 -13.60
N THR A 63 14.84 5.57 -14.05
CA THR A 63 15.24 5.18 -15.41
C THR A 63 15.72 3.73 -15.51
N ASP A 64 15.98 3.04 -14.39
CA ASP A 64 16.53 1.67 -14.39
C ASP A 64 16.21 0.88 -13.09
N PRO A 65 15.34 -0.15 -13.11
CA PRO A 65 14.39 -0.45 -14.19
C PRO A 65 13.37 0.69 -14.36
N PRO A 66 12.77 0.85 -15.56
CA PRO A 66 11.81 1.92 -15.80
C PRO A 66 10.51 1.66 -15.02
N LEU A 67 10.40 2.26 -13.84
CA LEU A 67 9.15 2.41 -13.10
C LEU A 67 8.68 3.84 -13.31
N LYS A 68 7.97 4.04 -14.42
CA LYS A 68 7.41 5.33 -14.83
C LYS A 68 5.90 5.27 -14.72
N MET A 69 5.35 6.21 -13.98
CA MET A 69 3.95 6.58 -13.96
C MET A 69 3.78 7.85 -14.79
N GLU A 70 2.65 7.97 -15.46
CA GLU A 70 2.29 9.16 -16.24
C GLU A 70 0.94 9.66 -15.74
N SER A 71 0.86 10.96 -15.48
CA SER A 71 -0.39 11.65 -15.16
C SER A 71 -0.44 12.97 -15.90
N ASP A 72 -1.64 13.42 -16.23
CA ASP A 72 -1.85 14.66 -16.99
C ASP A 72 -1.30 15.91 -16.27
N VAL A 73 -1.26 15.86 -14.93
CA VAL A 73 -0.89 17.01 -14.08
C VAL A 73 0.59 17.00 -13.69
N LEU A 74 1.13 15.86 -13.26
CA LEU A 74 2.51 15.76 -12.77
C LEU A 74 3.50 15.33 -13.85
N GLY A 75 3.02 14.90 -15.02
CA GLY A 75 3.85 14.30 -16.06
C GLY A 75 4.48 12.99 -15.59
N ASP A 76 5.67 12.69 -16.11
CA ASP A 76 6.44 11.49 -15.78
C ASP A 76 6.98 11.53 -14.36
N HIS A 77 6.63 10.53 -13.55
CA HIS A 77 7.11 10.41 -12.18
C HIS A 77 7.14 8.94 -11.73
N SER A 78 7.53 8.67 -10.49
CA SER A 78 7.49 7.36 -9.86
C SER A 78 7.00 7.48 -8.42
N MET A 79 6.70 6.36 -7.76
CA MET A 79 6.39 6.31 -6.34
C MET A 79 7.45 5.51 -5.60
N TRP A 80 8.01 6.09 -4.55
CA TRP A 80 8.99 5.44 -3.68
C TRP A 80 8.34 5.09 -2.35
N VAL A 81 8.90 4.08 -1.70
CA VAL A 81 8.50 3.64 -0.36
C VAL A 81 9.68 3.91 0.56
N LEU A 82 9.41 4.63 1.64
CA LEU A 82 10.38 5.02 2.65
C LEU A 82 9.92 4.54 4.04
N ASP A 83 10.81 4.75 5.01
CA ASP A 83 10.60 4.52 6.45
C ASP A 83 10.13 3.11 6.83
N PHE A 84 11.08 2.17 6.89
CA PHE A 84 10.81 0.77 7.22
C PHE A 84 11.15 0.43 8.68
N ASP A 85 11.38 1.43 9.54
CA ASP A 85 11.95 1.23 10.87
C ASP A 85 10.98 0.57 11.87
N LEU A 86 9.66 0.76 11.68
CA LEU A 86 8.61 0.13 12.48
C LEU A 86 8.05 -1.16 11.87
N CYS A 87 8.46 -1.54 10.66
CA CYS A 87 8.08 -2.81 10.05
C CYS A 87 8.51 -4.00 10.90
N ARG A 88 7.63 -4.97 11.09
CA ARG A 88 7.90 -6.21 11.83
C ARG A 88 7.69 -7.41 10.95
N ARG A 89 8.39 -8.51 11.29
CA ARG A 89 8.10 -9.82 10.68
C ARG A 89 6.66 -10.21 10.96
N MET A 90 6.02 -10.75 9.95
CA MET A 90 4.66 -11.24 9.97
C MET A 90 4.68 -12.77 9.94
N ALA A 91 3.91 -13.43 10.80
CA ALA A 91 3.70 -14.87 10.70
C ALA A 91 2.84 -15.20 9.48
N MET A 92 3.10 -16.30 8.77
CA MET A 92 2.32 -16.69 7.59
C MET A 92 1.03 -17.43 7.97
N ASP A 93 0.30 -16.90 8.96
CA ASP A 93 -0.96 -17.41 9.49
C ASP A 93 -1.95 -16.26 9.75
N SER A 94 -3.14 -16.58 10.25
CA SER A 94 -4.19 -15.57 10.49
C SER A 94 -3.77 -14.47 11.46
N LYS A 95 -2.88 -14.73 12.43
CA LYS A 95 -2.42 -13.70 13.38
C LYS A 95 -1.47 -12.72 12.71
N GLY A 96 -0.60 -13.21 11.84
CA GLY A 96 0.22 -12.30 11.04
C GLY A 96 -0.62 -11.47 10.08
N VAL A 97 -1.66 -12.06 9.47
CA VAL A 97 -2.61 -11.30 8.64
C VAL A 97 -3.34 -10.22 9.44
N GLU A 98 -3.75 -10.53 10.68
CA GLU A 98 -4.33 -9.53 11.60
C GLU A 98 -3.34 -8.40 11.92
N GLN A 99 -2.05 -8.72 12.11
CA GLN A 99 -0.99 -7.72 12.32
C GLN A 99 -0.82 -6.81 11.10
N ALA A 100 -0.73 -7.38 9.89
CA ALA A 100 -0.64 -6.57 8.66
C ALA A 100 -1.89 -5.73 8.43
N ALA A 101 -3.08 -6.25 8.72
CA ALA A 101 -4.30 -5.45 8.64
C ALA A 101 -4.26 -4.30 9.67
N ALA A 102 -3.83 -4.56 10.91
CA ALA A 102 -3.69 -3.52 11.92
C ALA A 102 -2.70 -2.42 11.49
N ALA A 103 -1.55 -2.80 10.90
CA ALA A 103 -0.60 -1.88 10.30
C ALA A 103 -1.25 -1.06 9.18
N PHE A 104 -1.89 -1.71 8.21
CA PHE A 104 -2.57 -1.04 7.09
C PHE A 104 -3.61 0.02 7.52
N TRP A 105 -4.43 -0.31 8.54
CA TRP A 105 -5.43 0.61 9.08
C TRP A 105 -4.84 1.68 10.01
N GLY A 106 -3.69 1.41 10.62
CA GLY A 106 -2.95 2.30 11.51
C GLY A 106 -2.07 3.30 10.77
N ASN A 107 -1.57 2.93 9.58
CA ASN A 107 -0.83 3.82 8.70
C ASN A 107 -1.69 5.01 8.27
N ASP A 108 -1.03 5.97 7.62
CA ASP A 108 -1.64 7.23 7.25
C ASP A 108 -3.00 7.10 6.52
N PRO A 109 -3.94 8.04 6.74
CA PRO A 109 -5.29 7.95 6.17
C PRO A 109 -5.35 7.92 4.64
N TYR A 110 -4.24 8.21 3.95
CA TYR A 110 -4.13 8.24 2.49
C TYR A 110 -4.12 6.87 1.82
N TYR A 111 -4.00 5.79 2.60
CA TYR A 111 -4.11 4.44 2.07
C TYR A 111 -5.50 4.20 1.44
N PRO A 112 -5.62 3.45 0.33
CA PRO A 112 -6.92 3.12 -0.26
C PRO A 112 -7.79 2.38 0.76
N ARG A 113 -8.94 2.94 1.12
CA ARG A 113 -9.85 2.37 2.13
C ARG A 113 -11.30 2.37 1.61
N PRO A 114 -12.13 1.40 2.00
CA PRO A 114 -13.55 1.35 1.63
C PRO A 114 -14.31 2.57 2.18
N GLY A 115 -15.24 3.12 1.38
CA GLY A 115 -16.00 4.33 1.73
C GLY A 115 -16.49 5.11 0.51
N LEU A 116 -17.42 6.04 0.71
CA LEU A 116 -18.19 6.73 -0.36
C LEU A 116 -17.35 7.34 -1.51
N GLU A 117 -16.17 7.89 -1.23
CA GLU A 117 -15.23 8.43 -2.24
C GLU A 117 -14.06 7.46 -2.55
N GLY A 118 -13.81 6.51 -1.64
CA GLY A 118 -12.72 5.53 -1.72
C GLY A 118 -13.10 4.21 -2.40
N ASP A 119 -14.37 3.99 -2.75
CA ASP A 119 -14.85 2.69 -3.24
C ASP A 119 -14.18 2.26 -4.55
N ILE A 120 -13.87 3.20 -5.45
CA ILE A 120 -13.15 2.89 -6.71
C ILE A 120 -11.70 2.53 -6.40
N LEU A 121 -11.00 3.36 -5.62
CA LEU A 121 -9.58 3.13 -5.28
C LEU A 121 -9.39 1.86 -4.44
N TRP A 122 -10.32 1.61 -3.51
CA TRP A 122 -10.36 0.37 -2.74
C TRP A 122 -10.63 -0.84 -3.62
N SER A 123 -11.52 -0.74 -4.61
CA SER A 123 -11.76 -1.82 -5.56
C SER A 123 -10.50 -2.13 -6.38
N VAL A 124 -9.85 -1.10 -6.92
CA VAL A 124 -8.57 -1.24 -7.65
C VAL A 124 -7.50 -1.85 -6.75
N PHE A 125 -7.32 -1.30 -5.54
CA PHE A 125 -6.35 -1.82 -4.57
C PHE A 125 -6.62 -3.30 -4.26
N ARG A 126 -7.87 -3.65 -3.93
CA ARG A 126 -8.28 -5.01 -3.58
C ARG A 126 -7.98 -6.00 -4.69
N GLU A 127 -8.41 -5.68 -5.91
CA GLU A 127 -8.23 -6.55 -7.08
C GLU A 127 -6.74 -6.76 -7.38
N TYR A 128 -5.97 -5.67 -7.43
CA TYR A 128 -4.54 -5.72 -7.74
C TYR A 128 -3.74 -6.40 -6.62
N TYR A 129 -4.07 -6.13 -5.36
CA TYR A 129 -3.42 -6.75 -4.21
C TYR A 129 -3.57 -8.27 -4.25
N ILE A 130 -4.79 -8.78 -4.50
CA ILE A 130 -5.06 -10.21 -4.58
C ILE A 130 -4.30 -10.83 -5.76
N GLN A 131 -4.29 -10.16 -6.92
CA GLN A 131 -3.59 -10.64 -8.12
C GLN A 131 -2.07 -10.75 -7.90
N ILE A 132 -1.45 -9.69 -7.40
CA ILE A 132 0.00 -9.67 -7.13
C ILE A 132 0.34 -10.64 -6.00
N SER A 133 -0.46 -10.70 -4.94
CA SER A 133 -0.29 -11.69 -3.86
C SER A 133 -0.29 -13.11 -4.42
N GLY A 134 -1.24 -13.45 -5.29
CA GLY A 134 -1.31 -14.76 -5.94
C GLY A 134 -0.05 -15.10 -6.75
N THR A 135 0.51 -14.11 -7.44
CA THR A 135 1.77 -14.23 -8.20
C THR A 135 2.96 -14.42 -7.27
N CYS A 136 3.18 -13.51 -6.31
CA CYS A 136 4.26 -13.58 -5.34
C CYS A 136 4.27 -14.93 -4.59
N ILE A 137 3.11 -15.32 -4.04
CA ILE A 137 2.94 -16.56 -3.29
C ILE A 137 3.26 -17.77 -4.17
N GLY A 138 2.82 -17.77 -5.43
CA GLY A 138 3.08 -18.86 -6.38
C GLY A 138 4.54 -18.98 -6.80
N ILE A 139 5.30 -17.87 -6.79
CA ILE A 139 6.73 -17.85 -7.10
C ILE A 139 7.56 -18.40 -5.93
N VAL A 140 7.22 -18.04 -4.69
CA VAL A 140 8.08 -18.28 -3.52
C VAL A 140 7.70 -19.50 -2.68
N ASN A 141 6.61 -20.22 -3.00
CA ASN A 141 6.13 -21.36 -2.21
C ASN A 141 5.78 -22.57 -3.07
N GLU A 142 5.88 -23.76 -2.46
CA GLU A 142 5.37 -25.01 -3.04
C GLU A 142 3.83 -24.97 -3.18
N PRO A 143 3.23 -25.70 -4.15
CA PRO A 143 1.81 -25.57 -4.49
C PRO A 143 0.83 -25.72 -3.32
N HIS A 144 1.08 -26.65 -2.39
CA HIS A 144 0.22 -26.87 -1.23
C HIS A 144 0.27 -25.70 -0.24
N GLU A 145 1.46 -25.14 0.00
CA GLU A 145 1.62 -23.97 0.86
C GLU A 145 1.06 -22.70 0.19
N ALA A 146 1.27 -22.57 -1.13
CA ALA A 146 0.75 -21.47 -1.91
C ALA A 146 -0.78 -21.34 -1.81
N GLU A 147 -1.51 -22.47 -1.83
CA GLU A 147 -2.97 -22.44 -1.68
C GLU A 147 -3.40 -21.90 -0.31
N ARG A 148 -2.72 -22.33 0.76
CA ARG A 148 -2.97 -21.81 2.11
C ARG A 148 -2.71 -20.31 2.18
N ARG A 149 -1.57 -19.84 1.67
CA ARG A 149 -1.19 -18.42 1.70
C ARG A 149 -2.12 -17.55 0.84
N ARG A 150 -2.66 -18.06 -0.27
CA ARG A 150 -3.69 -17.35 -1.07
C ARG A 150 -4.99 -17.13 -0.31
N ALA A 151 -5.38 -18.06 0.58
CA ALA A 151 -6.52 -17.83 1.46
C ALA A 151 -6.24 -16.70 2.46
N LEU A 152 -5.01 -16.63 2.98
CA LEU A 152 -4.56 -15.57 3.90
C LEU A 152 -4.53 -14.18 3.24
N SER A 153 -4.16 -14.08 1.96
CA SER A 153 -4.19 -12.78 1.25
C SER A 153 -5.62 -12.25 1.05
N ARG A 154 -6.60 -13.13 0.85
CA ARG A 154 -8.02 -12.74 0.84
C ARG A 154 -8.50 -12.34 2.24
N GLN A 155 -8.04 -13.04 3.26
CA GLN A 155 -8.35 -12.69 4.66
C GLN A 155 -7.90 -11.26 4.99
N PHE A 156 -6.68 -10.85 4.60
CA PHE A 156 -6.18 -9.48 4.82
C PHE A 156 -7.16 -8.41 4.32
N ILE A 157 -7.63 -8.61 3.10
CA ILE A 157 -8.55 -7.71 2.41
C ILE A 157 -9.93 -7.63 3.09
N ASP A 158 -10.39 -8.71 3.72
CA ASP A 158 -11.69 -8.79 4.37
C ASP A 158 -11.67 -8.36 5.84
N LEU A 159 -10.50 -8.11 6.43
CA LEU A 159 -10.39 -7.65 7.80
C LEU A 159 -10.78 -6.16 7.91
N PRO A 160 -11.83 -5.83 8.69
CA PRO A 160 -12.25 -4.45 8.90
C PRO A 160 -11.27 -3.70 9.80
N ASN A 161 -11.41 -2.37 9.85
CA ASN A 161 -10.65 -1.56 10.79
C ASN A 161 -11.02 -1.92 12.26
N ILE A 162 -10.13 -2.64 12.94
CA ILE A 162 -10.34 -3.20 14.28
C ILE A 162 -10.30 -2.09 15.36
N THR A 163 -9.82 -0.87 15.06
CA THR A 163 -9.82 0.24 16.04
C THR A 163 -11.22 0.71 16.48
N THR A 164 -12.29 0.26 15.80
CA THR A 164 -13.68 0.56 16.21
C THR A 164 -14.26 -0.39 17.27
N TRP A 165 -13.56 -1.47 17.64
CA TRP A 165 -14.00 -2.42 18.69
C TRP A 165 -13.18 -2.29 19.99
N GLY A 166 -12.96 -1.05 20.46
CA GLY A 166 -12.11 -0.79 21.63
C GLY A 166 -12.51 0.35 22.57
N ASP A 167 -13.37 1.30 22.20
CA ASP A 167 -13.79 2.40 23.10
C ASP A 167 -14.98 2.02 24.00
N GLY A 168 -14.81 0.90 24.71
CA GLY A 168 -15.78 0.36 25.66
C GLY A 168 -15.30 0.36 27.11
N ARG A 169 -14.20 1.05 27.44
CA ARG A 169 -13.74 1.19 28.83
C ARG A 169 -13.24 2.60 29.12
N ARG A 170 -14.21 3.47 29.43
CA ARG A 170 -14.04 4.52 30.43
C ARG A 170 -13.83 3.85 31.79
N HIS A 171 -12.73 4.18 32.46
CA HIS A 171 -12.68 4.62 33.86
C HIS A 171 -11.29 5.16 34.17
#